data_AF-A0A7S0ASF3-F1
#
_entry.id   AF-A0A7S0ASF3-F1
#
_cell.length_a   1.000
_cell.length_b   1.000
_cell.length_c   1.000
_cell.angle_alpha   90.00
_cell.angle_beta   90.00
_cell.angle_gamma   90.00
#
_symmetry.space_group_name_H-M   'P 1'
#
loop_
_entity.id
_entity.type
_entity.pdbx_description
1 polymer ?
#
loop_
_entity_poly.entity_id
_entity_poly.type
_entity_poly.pdbx_seq_one_letter_code
_entity_poly.pdbx_strand_id
1 'polypeptide(L)'
;RCYFDRASAPEQESLEEAEYRATVLADAQALKEQAVWHAHPELPVATTDATATARCYFDRASAPEQKSLEEAEYRAAVLADALALKEQAVMYAHSELPVVTSDPTACARCYFDRASAPEQESLEEAEYRAA
;
A
#
# COMPACT_ATOMS: atom_id res chain seq x y z
N ARG A 1 8.37 36.50 53.38
CA ARG A 1 7.66 35.54 52.51
C ARG A 1 8.55 35.30 51.30
N CYS A 2 8.97 34.07 51.06
CA CYS A 2 9.78 33.73 49.89
C CYS A 2 8.92 33.75 48.62
N TYR A 3 9.50 34.25 47.53
CA TYR A 3 8.84 34.33 46.21
C TYR A 3 8.46 32.95 45.65
N PHE A 4 9.22 31.92 46.02
CA PHE A 4 9.10 30.56 45.52
C PHE A 4 7.99 29.72 46.19
N ASP A 5 7.47 30.14 47.34
CA ASP A 5 6.44 29.38 48.09
C ASP A 5 5.01 29.88 47.82
N ARG A 6 4.80 30.74 46.81
CA ARG A 6 3.46 31.24 46.48
C ARG A 6 2.68 30.16 45.73
N ALA A 7 1.36 30.08 45.94
CA ALA A 7 0.49 29.10 45.26
C ALA A 7 0.49 29.17 43.71
N SER A 8 0.98 30.28 43.15
CA SER A 8 1.15 30.49 41.71
C SER A 8 2.61 30.46 41.27
N ALA A 9 3.51 29.88 42.08
CA ALA A 9 4.86 29.54 41.66
C ALA A 9 4.79 28.29 40.76
N PRO A 10 5.60 28.22 39.69
CA PRO A 10 5.72 26.99 38.92
C PRO A 10 6.27 25.87 39.81
N GLU A 11 5.85 24.63 39.55
CA GLU A 11 6.41 23.47 40.23
C GLU A 11 7.92 23.43 39.99
N GLN A 12 8.67 23.31 41.09
CA GLN A 12 10.11 23.21 41.05
C GLN A 12 10.48 21.74 41.00
N GLU A 13 11.06 21.33 39.88
CA GLU A 13 11.71 20.04 39.76
C GLU A 13 13.02 20.04 40.56
N SER A 14 13.26 18.94 41.28
CA SER A 14 14.57 18.69 41.85
C SER A 14 15.58 18.35 40.75
N LEU A 15 16.88 18.56 41.03
CA LEU A 15 17.94 18.16 40.11
C LEU A 15 17.89 16.67 39.79
N GLU A 16 17.60 15.82 40.78
CA GLU A 16 17.46 14.37 40.61
C GLU A 16 16.31 14.00 39.65
N GLU A 17 15.16 14.68 39.74
CA GLU A 17 14.04 14.47 38.82
C GLU A 17 14.31 14.98 37.40
N ALA A 18 15.11 16.05 37.26
CA ALA A 18 15.56 16.55 35.96
C ALA A 18 16.55 15.57 35.31
N GLU A 19 17.51 15.05 36.07
CA GLU A 19 18.47 14.04 35.62
C GLU A 19 17.77 12.74 35.22
N TYR A 20 16.83 12.25 36.04
CA TYR A 20 16.04 11.05 35.72
C TYR A 20 15.20 11.24 34.45
N ARG A 21 14.58 12.41 34.25
CA ARG A 21 13.86 12.66 32.99
C ARG A 21 14.80 12.72 31.80
N ALA A 22 15.99 13.30 31.96
CA ALA A 22 16.98 13.35 30.89
C ALA A 22 17.42 11.94 30.46
N THR A 23 17.65 11.02 31.41
CA THR A 23 18.01 9.64 31.08
C THR A 23 16.88 8.90 30.37
N VAL A 24 15.65 9.00 30.87
CA VAL A 24 14.48 8.37 30.24
C VAL A 24 14.25 8.89 28.82
N LEU A 25 14.44 10.19 28.58
CA LEU A 25 14.31 10.77 27.25
C LEU A 25 15.43 10.30 26.31
N ALA A 26 16.66 10.14 26.80
CA ALA A 26 17.76 9.59 26.03
C ALA A 26 17.48 8.14 25.62
N ASP A 27 17.00 7.31 26.55
CA ASP A 27 16.62 5.92 26.27
C ASP A 27 15.47 5.85 25.26
N ALA A 28 14.45 6.69 25.40
CA ALA A 28 13.33 6.76 24.46
C ALA A 28 13.77 7.16 23.05
N GLN A 29 14.74 8.07 22.92
CA GLN A 29 15.33 8.43 21.63
C GLN A 29 16.09 7.25 20.99
N ALA A 30 16.92 6.55 21.77
CA ALA A 30 17.66 5.39 21.28
C ALA A 30 16.74 4.25 20.83
N LEU A 31 15.67 3.96 21.60
CA LEU A 31 14.68 2.95 21.22
C LEU A 31 13.90 3.34 19.96
N LYS A 32 13.58 4.63 19.80
CA LYS A 32 12.92 5.13 18.60
C LYS A 32 13.81 4.95 17.37
N GLU A 33 15.10 5.23 17.49
CA GLU A 33 16.07 5.04 16.41
C GLU A 33 16.17 3.56 15.99
N GLN A 34 16.27 2.65 16.96
CA GLN A 34 16.26 1.20 16.68
C GLN A 34 14.96 0.74 16.02
N ALA A 35 13.81 1.24 16.47
CA ALA A 35 12.52 0.91 15.87
C ALA A 35 12.46 1.36 14.40
N VAL A 36 13.01 2.54 14.08
CA VAL A 36 13.11 3.01 12.69
C VAL A 36 14.03 2.10 11.87
N TRP A 37 15.21 1.72 12.37
CA TRP A 37 16.10 0.81 11.65
C TRP A 37 15.48 -0.56 11.37
N HIS A 38 14.66 -1.07 12.30
CA HIS A 38 13.96 -2.33 12.12
C HIS A 38 12.76 -2.23 11.16
N ALA A 39 12.01 -1.13 11.21
CA ALA A 39 10.85 -0.91 10.34
C ALA A 39 11.26 -0.51 8.92
N HIS A 40 12.40 0.18 8.78
CA HIS A 40 12.86 0.81 7.54
C HIS A 40 14.31 0.43 7.23
N PRO A 41 14.59 -0.83 6.87
CA PRO A 41 15.93 -1.29 6.54
C PRO A 41 16.48 -0.64 5.26
N GLU A 42 15.62 -0.01 4.45
CA GLU A 42 15.98 0.77 3.27
C GLU A 42 16.67 2.10 3.59
N LEU A 43 16.47 2.64 4.80
CA LEU A 43 17.07 3.91 5.17
C LEU A 43 18.57 3.75 5.41
N PRO A 44 19.39 4.73 4.96
CA PRO A 44 20.81 4.70 5.23
C PRO A 44 21.08 4.90 6.72
N VAL A 45 22.08 4.20 7.24
CA VAL A 45 22.56 4.42 8.61
C VAL A 45 23.31 5.74 8.65
N ALA A 46 22.75 6.75 9.31
CA ALA A 46 23.40 8.04 9.51
C ALA A 46 24.41 7.92 10.66
N THR A 47 25.71 7.99 10.34
CA THR A 47 26.79 7.97 11.33
C THR A 47 27.63 9.25 11.23
N THR A 48 28.20 9.67 12.36
CA THR A 48 29.19 10.77 12.41
C THR A 48 30.61 10.29 12.11
N ASP A 49 30.82 8.96 12.05
CA ASP A 49 32.09 8.34 11.76
C ASP A 49 32.32 8.27 10.23
N ALA A 50 33.23 9.11 9.74
CA ALA A 50 33.60 9.18 8.33
C ALA A 50 34.24 7.88 7.78
N THR A 51 34.63 6.94 8.66
CA THR A 51 35.18 5.64 8.27
C THR A 51 34.12 4.53 8.17
N ALA A 52 32.89 4.80 8.63
CA ALA A 52 31.77 3.88 8.50
C ALA A 52 31.37 3.73 7.03
N THR A 53 31.92 2.69 6.39
CA THR A 53 31.69 2.38 4.97
C THR A 53 30.88 1.10 4.86
N ALA A 54 29.57 1.21 5.06
CA ALA A 54 28.65 0.08 4.90
C ALA A 54 28.04 0.09 3.49
N ARG A 55 28.04 -1.05 2.81
CA ARG A 55 27.31 -1.22 1.54
C ARG A 55 25.87 -1.57 1.86
N CYS A 56 24.95 -0.64 1.61
CA CYS A 56 23.52 -0.91 1.76
C CYS A 56 23.07 -1.92 0.69
N TYR A 57 22.33 -2.96 1.10
CA TYR A 57 21.76 -3.93 0.17
C TYR A 57 20.82 -3.26 -0.85
N PHE A 58 20.13 -2.20 -0.43
CA PHE A 58 19.13 -1.49 -1.22
C PHE A 58 19.73 -0.48 -2.21
N ASP A 59 20.95 0.01 -1.96
CA ASP A 59 21.63 0.97 -2.86
C ASP A 59 22.51 0.29 -3.91
N ARG A 60 22.55 -1.04 -3.94
CA ARG A 60 23.35 -1.76 -4.95
C ARG A 60 22.70 -1.60 -6.33
N ALA A 61 23.52 -1.56 -7.39
CA ALA A 61 23.03 -1.40 -8.77
C ALA A 61 22.04 -2.48 -9.24
N SER A 62 22.02 -3.65 -8.58
CA SER A 62 21.07 -4.74 -8.85
C SER A 62 19.89 -4.80 -7.87
N ALA A 63 19.72 -3.82 -6.99
CA ALA A 63 18.55 -3.74 -6.15
C ALA A 63 17.30 -3.46 -6.99
N PRO A 64 16.13 -4.00 -6.61
CA PRO A 64 14.88 -3.56 -7.17
C PRO A 64 14.65 -2.08 -6.84
N GLU A 65 13.95 -1.37 -7.72
CA GLU A 65 13.55 0.01 -7.47
C GLU A 65 12.71 0.09 -6.18
N GLN A 66 13.20 0.90 -5.24
CA GLN A 66 12.49 1.33 -4.05
C GLN A 66 11.29 2.18 -4.50
N LYS A 67 10.08 1.77 -4.12
CA LYS A 67 8.87 2.55 -4.35
C LYS A 67 8.42 3.16 -3.06
N SER A 68 7.98 4.41 -3.12
CA SER A 68 7.29 4.99 -1.98
C SER A 68 5.96 4.27 -1.74
N LEU A 69 5.45 4.38 -0.52
CA LEU A 69 4.12 3.85 -0.18
C LEU A 69 3.05 4.46 -1.09
N GLU A 70 3.15 5.76 -1.38
CA GLU A 70 2.26 6.48 -2.30
C GLU A 70 2.31 5.92 -3.73
N GLU A 71 3.49 5.62 -4.26
CA GLU A 71 3.64 5.01 -5.58
C GLU A 71 3.04 3.60 -5.64
N ALA A 72 3.20 2.82 -4.56
CA ALA A 72 2.62 1.49 -4.46
C ALA A 72 1.08 1.55 -4.43
N GLU A 73 0.51 2.48 -3.66
CA GLU A 73 -0.94 2.72 -3.61
C GLU A 73 -1.48 3.22 -4.94
N TYR A 74 -0.83 4.20 -5.56
CA TYR A 74 -1.23 4.71 -6.87
C TYR A 74 -1.21 3.60 -7.93
N ARG A 75 -0.15 2.77 -7.95
CA ARG A 75 -0.07 1.63 -8.87
C ARG A 75 -1.18 0.62 -8.63
N ALA A 76 -1.52 0.34 -7.36
CA ALA A 76 -2.61 -0.56 -7.02
C ALA A 76 -3.96 -0.02 -7.52
N ALA A 77 -4.22 1.28 -7.34
CA ALA A 77 -5.43 1.94 -7.83
C ALA A 77 -5.54 1.85 -9.37
N VAL A 78 -4.47 2.21 -10.09
CA VAL A 78 -4.46 2.14 -11.56
C VAL A 78 -4.69 0.70 -12.07
N LEU A 79 -4.13 -0.30 -11.39
CA LEU A 79 -4.34 -1.70 -11.77
C LEU A 79 -5.78 -2.17 -11.51
N ALA A 80 -6.40 -1.70 -10.43
CA ALA A 80 -7.82 -1.97 -10.16
C ALA A 80 -8.72 -1.34 -11.23
N ASP A 81 -8.47 -0.09 -11.61
CA ASP A 81 -9.20 0.59 -12.68
C ASP A 81 -9.02 -0.12 -14.02
N ALA A 82 -7.79 -0.53 -14.35
CA ALA A 82 -7.49 -1.25 -15.58
C ALA A 82 -8.22 -2.61 -15.65
N LEU A 83 -8.35 -3.33 -14.53
CA LEU A 83 -9.13 -4.56 -14.46
C LEU A 83 -10.62 -4.29 -14.71
N ALA A 84 -11.20 -3.29 -14.05
CA ALA A 84 -12.60 -2.93 -14.23
C ALA A 84 -12.90 -2.52 -15.69
N LEU A 85 -12.02 -1.71 -16.30
CA LEU A 85 -12.16 -1.33 -17.70
C LEU A 85 -12.02 -2.51 -18.64
N LYS A 86 -11.11 -3.45 -18.35
CA LYS A 86 -10.96 -4.68 -19.13
C LYS A 86 -12.23 -5.53 -19.07
N GLU A 87 -12.82 -5.70 -17.89
CA GLU A 87 -14.08 -6.43 -17.73
C GLU A 87 -15.19 -5.76 -18.55
N GLN A 88 -15.35 -4.44 -18.45
CA GLN A 88 -16.35 -3.70 -19.25
C GLN A 88 -16.11 -3.84 -20.76
N ALA A 89 -14.87 -3.76 -21.21
CA ALA A 89 -14.52 -3.93 -22.62
C ALA A 89 -14.88 -5.33 -23.12
N VAL A 90 -14.63 -6.37 -22.32
CA VAL A 90 -15.04 -7.75 -22.64
C VAL A 90 -16.56 -7.85 -22.71
N MET A 91 -17.29 -7.31 -21.73
CA MET A 91 -18.77 -7.34 -21.72
C MET A 91 -19.37 -6.60 -22.93
N TYR A 92 -18.70 -5.56 -23.43
CA TYR A 92 -19.14 -4.83 -24.62
C TYR A 92 -18.80 -5.56 -25.93
N ALA A 93 -17.60 -6.13 -26.03
CA ALA A 93 -17.15 -6.86 -27.21
C ALA A 93 -17.85 -8.22 -27.37
N HIS A 94 -18.21 -8.84 -26.25
CA HIS A 94 -18.76 -10.20 -26.19
C HIS A 94 -20.12 -10.22 -25.50
N SER A 95 -21.13 -9.65 -26.18
CA SER A 95 -22.51 -9.61 -25.68
C SER A 95 -23.16 -10.99 -25.50
N GLU A 96 -22.58 -12.02 -26.10
CA GLU A 96 -22.97 -13.42 -25.98
C GLU A 96 -22.57 -14.03 -24.63
N LEU A 97 -21.60 -13.44 -23.93
CA LEU A 97 -21.19 -13.94 -22.62
C LEU A 97 -22.26 -13.64 -21.57
N PRO A 98 -22.54 -14.59 -20.67
CA PRO A 98 -23.52 -14.38 -19.62
C PRO A 98 -23.02 -13.33 -18.61
N VAL A 99 -23.95 -12.52 -18.10
CA VAL A 99 -23.66 -11.57 -17.01
C VAL A 99 -23.51 -12.35 -15.71
N VAL A 100 -22.27 -12.50 -15.23
CA VAL A 100 -21.98 -13.10 -13.93
C VAL A 100 -22.01 -12.00 -12.86
N THR A 101 -22.99 -12.07 -11.97
CA THR A 101 -23.17 -11.09 -10.88
C THR A 101 -23.54 -11.81 -9.59
N SER A 102 -23.07 -11.29 -8.46
CA SER A 102 -23.41 -11.77 -7.12
C SER A 102 -24.68 -11.14 -6.56
N ASP A 103 -25.26 -10.16 -7.26
CA ASP A 103 -26.50 -9.49 -6.87
C ASP A 103 -27.72 -10.41 -7.15
N PRO A 104 -28.43 -10.90 -6.11
CA PRO A 104 -29.58 -11.78 -6.30
C PRO A 104 -30.79 -11.06 -6.92
N THR A 105 -30.77 -9.73 -7.00
CA THR A 105 -31.83 -8.93 -7.63
C THR A 105 -31.57 -8.66 -9.10
N ALA A 106 -30.38 -8.99 -9.61
CA ALA A 106 -30.04 -8.85 -11.02
C ALA A 106 -30.79 -9.90 -11.88
N CYS A 107 -31.95 -9.51 -12.38
CA CYS A 107 -32.78 -10.34 -13.26
C CYS A 107 -32.52 -9.98 -14.73
N ALA A 108 -31.35 -10.33 -15.26
CA ALA A 108 -31.04 -10.12 -16.67
C ALA A 108 -31.37 -11.37 -17.50
N ARG A 109 -32.15 -11.21 -18.58
CA ARG A 109 -32.38 -12.27 -19.58
C ARG A 109 -31.42 -12.06 -20.74
N CYS A 110 -30.48 -12.98 -20.93
CA CYS A 110 -29.57 -12.94 -22.08
C CYS A 110 -30.36 -13.21 -23.37
N TYR A 111 -30.16 -12.37 -24.40
CA TYR A 111 -30.78 -12.55 -25.71
C TYR A 111 -30.37 -13.88 -26.36
N PHE A 112 -29.12 -14.29 -26.11
CA PHE A 112 -28.49 -15.47 -26.71
C PHE A 112 -28.89 -16.79 -26.03
N ASP A 113 -29.30 -16.76 -24.76
CA ASP A 113 -29.69 -17.97 -24.01
C ASP A 113 -31.20 -18.28 -24.08
N ARG A 114 -31.98 -17.52 -24.87
CA ARG A 114 -33.42 -17.78 -24.98
C ARG A 114 -33.68 -19.05 -25.78
N ALA A 115 -34.77 -19.75 -25.47
CA ALA A 115 -35.16 -20.99 -26.16
C ALA A 115 -35.36 -20.86 -27.69
N SER A 116 -35.57 -19.63 -28.19
CA SER A 116 -35.72 -19.33 -29.62
C SER A 116 -34.49 -18.67 -30.25
N ALA A 117 -33.33 -18.66 -29.57
CA ALA A 117 -32.08 -18.21 -30.16
C ALA A 117 -31.55 -19.26 -31.15
N PRO A 118 -30.90 -18.85 -32.25
CA PRO A 118 -30.18 -19.78 -33.11
C PRO A 118 -29.01 -20.42 -32.34
N GLU A 119 -28.62 -21.64 -32.72
CA GLU A 119 -27.43 -22.29 -32.17
C GLU A 119 -26.20 -21.42 -32.47
N GLN A 120 -25.34 -21.24 -31.46
CA GLN A 120 -24.08 -20.53 -31.65
C GLN A 120 -23.04 -21.50 -32.20
N GLU A 121 -22.42 -21.10 -33.29
CA GLU A 121 -21.28 -21.81 -33.87
C GLU A 121 -19.99 -21.21 -33.30
N SER A 122 -19.02 -22.07 -33.05
CA SER A 122 -17.69 -21.63 -32.63
C SER A 122 -16.97 -20.92 -33.79
N LEU A 123 -15.98 -20.07 -33.46
CA LEU A 123 -15.12 -19.42 -34.47
C LEU A 123 -14.47 -20.45 -35.40
N GLU A 124 -14.03 -21.59 -34.88
CA GLU A 124 -13.43 -22.68 -35.67
C GLU A 124 -14.43 -23.28 -36.67
N GLU A 125 -15.69 -23.48 -36.28
CA GLU A 125 -16.75 -23.99 -37.16
C GLU A 125 -17.13 -22.98 -38.26
N ALA A 126 -17.18 -21.69 -37.92
CA ALA A 126 -17.44 -20.62 -38.86
C ALA A 126 -16.31 -20.48 -39.89
N GLU A 127 -15.04 -20.58 -39.45
CA GLU A 127 -13.86 -20.55 -40.32
C GLU A 127 -13.81 -21.76 -41.24
N TYR A 128 -14.12 -22.97 -40.73
CA TYR A 128 -14.18 -24.19 -41.55
C TYR A 128 -15.24 -24.11 -42.65
N ARG A 129 -16.40 -23.49 -42.38
CA ARG A 129 -17.45 -23.27 -43.40
C ARG A 129 -17.05 -22.22 -44.44
N ALA A 130 -16.26 -21.23 -44.05
CA ALA A 130 -15.85 -20.12 -44.90
C ALA A 130 -14.66 -20.47 -45.84
N ALA A 131 -13.96 -21.57 -45.56
CA ALA A 131 -12.86 -22.12 -46.36
C ALA A 131 -13.34 -23.02 -47.51
#